data_AF-A0A1F1L539-F1
#
_entry.id   AF-A0A1F1L539-F1
#
_cell.length_a   1.000
_cell.length_b   1.000
_cell.length_c   1.000
_cell.angle_alpha   90.00
_cell.angle_beta   90.00
_cell.angle_gamma   90.00
#
_symmetry.space_group_name_H-M   'P 1'
#
loop_
_entity.id
_entity.type
_entity.pdbx_description
1 polymer ?
#
loop_
_entity_poly.entity_id
_entity_poly.type
_entity_poly.pdbx_seq_one_letter_code
_entity_poly.pdbx_strand_id
1 'polypeptide(L)' 'MEEKKNAQTEANKKWQEQNREKARYLRNRSTARSFIKKQATLEDIKELEELIVERRKLL' A
#
# COMPACT_ATOMS: atom_id res chain seq x y z
N MET A 1 -34.29 -2.57 -6.07
CA MET A 1 -33.14 -1.75 -6.52
C MET A 1 -32.18 -2.69 -7.22
N GLU A 2 -31.96 -2.51 -8.52
CA GLU A 2 -30.97 -3.28 -9.28
C GLU A 2 -29.59 -3.09 -8.66
N GLU A 3 -29.07 -4.17 -8.10
CA GLU A 3 -27.68 -4.25 -7.65
C GLU A 3 -26.81 -4.21 -8.91
N LYS A 4 -26.41 -3.00 -9.34
CA LYS A 4 -25.37 -2.80 -10.34
C LYS A 4 -24.07 -3.39 -9.78
N LYS A 5 -23.93 -4.71 -9.90
CA LYS A 5 -22.70 -5.44 -9.65
C LYS A 5 -21.68 -4.87 -10.62
N ASN A 6 -20.93 -3.89 -10.15
CA ASN A 6 -20.00 -3.08 -10.92
C ASN A 6 -19.11 -4.04 -11.73
N ALA A 7 -19.24 -4.07 -13.06
CA ALA A 7 -18.41 -4.91 -13.93
C ALA A 7 -16.90 -4.62 -13.74
N GLN A 8 -16.59 -3.42 -13.23
CA GLN A 8 -15.27 -3.01 -12.76
C GLN A 8 -14.72 -3.88 -11.63
N THR A 9 -15.58 -4.44 -10.76
CA THR A 9 -15.17 -5.21 -9.58
C THR A 9 -14.56 -6.55 -9.97
N GLU A 10 -15.16 -7.23 -10.95
CA GLU A 10 -14.69 -8.54 -11.41
C GLU A 10 -13.43 -8.41 -12.29
N ALA A 11 -13.35 -7.38 -13.12
CA ALA A 11 -12.15 -7.06 -13.89
C ALA A 11 -10.98 -6.65 -12.98
N ASN A 12 -11.23 -5.82 -11.96
CA ASN A 12 -10.22 -5.46 -10.96
C ASN A 12 -9.79 -6.67 -10.14
N LYS A 13 -10.71 -7.56 -9.75
CA LYS A 13 -10.36 -8.81 -9.06
C LYS A 13 -9.46 -9.71 -9.91
N LYS A 14 -9.82 -9.95 -11.18
CA LYS A 14 -8.98 -10.75 -12.10
C LYS A 14 -7.59 -10.13 -12.31
N TRP A 15 -7.51 -8.81 -12.49
CA TRP A 15 -6.22 -8.13 -12.60
C TRP A 15 -5.42 -8.20 -11.30
N GLN A 16 -6.05 -8.02 -10.13
CA GLN A 16 -5.41 -8.17 -8.83
C GLN A 16 -4.96 -9.61 -8.57
N GLU A 17 -5.68 -10.62 -9.07
CA GLU A 17 -5.27 -12.02 -8.95
C GLU A 17 -4.10 -12.38 -9.86
N GLN A 18 -4.06 -11.84 -11.07
CA GLN A 18 -2.93 -12.00 -11.98
C GLN A 18 -1.71 -11.17 -11.54
N ASN A 19 -1.93 -10.07 -10.80
CA ASN A 19 -0.90 -9.14 -10.36
C ASN A 19 -0.88 -9.04 -8.82
N ARG A 20 -1.02 -10.16 -8.10
CA ARG A 20 -1.14 -10.18 -6.63
C ARG A 20 0.01 -9.45 -5.95
N GLU A 21 1.24 -9.63 -6.43
CA GLU A 21 2.41 -8.94 -5.88
C GLU A 21 2.37 -7.43 -6.13
N LYS A 22 2.02 -7.00 -7.34
CA LYS A 22 1.89 -5.59 -7.71
C LYS A 22 0.78 -4.90 -6.92
N ALA A 23 -0.36 -5.57 -6.77
CA ALA A 23 -1.47 -5.10 -5.95
C ALA A 23 -1.09 -4.99 -4.47
N ARG A 24 -0.39 -6.00 -3.93
CA ARG A 24 0.14 -5.98 -2.56
C ARG A 24 1.13 -4.83 -2.36
N TYR A 25 2.05 -4.63 -3.30
CA TYR A 25 3.00 -3.51 -3.29
C TYR A 25 2.27 -2.16 -3.25
N LEU A 26 1.30 -1.95 -4.14
CA LEU A 26 0.54 -0.69 -4.20
C LEU A 26 -0.27 -0.45 -2.92
N ARG A 27 -0.91 -1.50 -2.37
CA ARG A 27 -1.65 -1.40 -1.10
C ARG A 27 -0.72 -0.98 0.03
N ASN A 28 0.39 -1.70 0.20
CA ASN A 28 1.37 -1.43 1.25
C ASN A 28 1.93 -0.01 1.13
N ARG A 29 2.26 0.43 -0.10
CA ARG A 29 2.77 1.78 -0.37
C ARG A 29 1.77 2.86 0.03
N SER A 30 0.49 2.68 -0.33
CA SER A 30 -0.56 3.65 0.01
C SER A 30 -0.83 3.70 1.51
N THR A 31 -0.87 2.53 2.17
CA THR A 31 -1.02 2.44 3.63
C THR A 31 0.15 3.13 4.35
N ALA A 32 1.39 2.82 3.99
CA ALA A 32 2.58 3.44 4.58
C ALA A 32 2.57 4.96 4.42
N ARG A 33 2.21 5.47 3.22
CA ARG A 33 2.08 6.91 2.98
C ARG A 33 1.02 7.55 3.88
N SER A 34 -0.14 6.91 4.04
CA SER A 34 -1.20 7.44 4.90
C SER A 34 -0.80 7.44 6.37
N PHE A 35 -0.13 6.38 6.82
CA PHE A 35 0.37 6.25 8.19
C PHE A 35 1.34 7.39 8.51
N ILE A 36 2.41 7.55 7.72
CA ILE A 36 3.42 8.61 7.90
C ILE A 36 2.76 10.01 7.89
N LYS A 37 1.78 10.24 7.02
CA LYS A 37 1.18 11.57 6.84
C LYS A 37 0.18 11.94 7.94
N LYS A 38 -0.54 10.97 8.52
CA LYS A 38 -1.74 11.25 9.33
C LYS A 38 -1.76 10.61 10.71
N GLN A 39 -0.98 9.55 10.94
CA GLN A 39 -1.10 8.71 12.12
C GLN A 39 0.22 8.58 12.90
N ALA A 40 1.35 8.62 12.19
CA ALA A 40 2.67 8.43 12.79
C ALA A 40 2.98 9.53 13.83
N THR A 41 3.52 9.11 14.95
CA THR A 41 4.10 9.97 15.98
C THR A 41 5.52 10.39 15.61
N LEU A 42 6.10 11.31 16.37
CA LEU A 42 7.48 11.74 16.16
C LEU A 42 8.47 10.57 16.29
N GLU A 43 8.21 9.65 17.22
CA GLU A 43 9.04 8.47 17.46
C GLU A 43 8.96 7.49 16.30
N ASP A 44 7.74 7.22 15.80
CA ASP A 44 7.53 6.41 14.60
C ASP A 44 8.26 6.99 13.38
N ILE A 45 8.24 8.31 13.20
CA ILE A 45 8.92 8.96 12.07
C ILE A 45 10.43 8.73 12.17
N LYS A 46 11.02 8.91 13.36
CA LYS A 46 12.46 8.69 13.57
C LYS A 46 12.86 7.24 13.29
N GLU A 47 12.10 6.28 13.82
CA GLU A 47 12.35 4.85 13.56
C GLU A 47 12.26 4.55 12.05
N LEU A 48 11.22 5.06 11.37
CA LEU A 48 11.06 4.86 9.93
C LEU A 48 12.18 5.49 9.12
N GLU A 49 12.71 6.64 9.52
CA GLU A 49 13.87 7.26 8.88
C GLU A 49 15.12 6.38 9.01
N GLU A 50 15.40 5.82 10.18
CA GLU A 50 16.51 4.89 10.39
C GLU A 50 16.38 3.64 9.52
N LEU A 51 15.18 3.04 9.49
CA LEU A 51 14.89 1.88 8.64
C LEU A 51 15.07 2.19 7.15
N ILE A 52 14.70 3.40 6.70
CA ILE A 52 14.91 3.83 5.31
C ILE A 52 16.40 3.97 5.00
N VAL A 53 17.20 4.54 5.92
CA VAL A 53 18.65 4.68 5.75
C VAL A 53 19.30 3.31 5.63
N GLU A 54 18.95 2.35 6.49
CA GLU A 54 19.47 0.99 6.43
C GLU A 54 19.08 0.30 5.12
N ARG A 55 17.79 0.41 4.72
CA ARG A 55 17.32 -0.20 3.48
C ARG A 55 18.03 0.34 2.23
N ARG A 56 18.36 1.63 2.21
CA ARG A 56 19.11 2.27 1.11
C ARG A 56 20.54 1.79 1.00
N LYS A 57 21.17 1.35 2.09
CA LYS A 57 22.53 0.76 2.05
C LYS A 57 22.53 -0.64 1.43
N LEU A 58 21.40 -1.34 1.50
CA LEU A 58 21.21 -2.71 0.99
C LEU A 58 20.62 -2.75 -0.43
N LEU A 59 20.34 -1.60 -1.05
CA LEU A 59 19.89 -1.48 -2.44
C LEU A 59 21.06 -1.05 -3.32
#